data_AF-A0A2R6RZ57-F1
#
_entry.id   AF-A0A2R6RZ57-F1
#
_cell.length_a   1.000
_cell.length_b   1.000
_cell.length_c   1.000
_cell.angle_alpha   90.00
_cell.angle_beta   90.00
_cell.angle_gamma   90.00
#
_symmetry.space_group_name_H-M   'P 1'
#
loop_
_entity.id
_entity.type
_entity.pdbx_description
1 polymer ?
#
loop_
_entity_poly.entity_id
_entity_poly.type
_entity_poly.pdbx_seq_one_letter_code
_entity_poly.pdbx_strand_id
1 'polypeptide(L)'
;MRGLVVSAVLGTLFCIITHKLYLTVGLIASLNAAAGLLGFFLVKSWTELLSKLGFSQRPFTRQENTVIQTCVVACYGIAFSGGFGSYLIAMDDMTYKVIGVDCPGNRAEDVKNPDLWWIIGFLFVVSFLGLFSVIPLRKIMIMDYKLTYPSGTATAMLINSFHTNTGAEFAGKQVNCLGKYLSISLCWSCFNWFFSGIGDSCGFDHFPSLGLTLYKNTFYFDFSPTYVGCGLICPHIVNCSLLLGAIISWGFLWPYISQRAGDWYPADLGSTDFKGLYGYKVFIAMSLILGDGLYNLMKIMAITVGEMCNNSTKQNNLPLFKETT
;
A
#
# COMPACT_ATOMS: atom_id res chain seq x y z
N MET A 1 7.05 -8.70 -25.84
CA MET A 1 7.17 -7.30 -26.27
C MET A 1 5.90 -6.49 -25.99
N ARG A 2 4.74 -6.78 -26.59
CA ARG A 2 3.50 -6.01 -26.31
C ARG A 2 3.15 -5.94 -24.81
N GLY A 3 3.21 -7.06 -24.10
CA GLY A 3 2.96 -7.09 -22.65
C GLY A 3 3.94 -6.23 -21.85
N LEU A 4 5.22 -6.18 -22.24
CA LEU A 4 6.22 -5.32 -21.58
C LEU A 4 5.92 -3.83 -21.78
N VAL A 5 5.51 -3.43 -22.99
CA VAL A 5 5.10 -2.04 -23.28
C VAL A 5 3.87 -1.66 -22.46
N VAL A 6 2.84 -2.52 -22.46
CA VAL A 6 1.63 -2.28 -21.65
C VAL A 6 1.96 -2.22 -20.17
N SER A 7 2.82 -3.11 -19.67
CA SER A 7 3.24 -3.07 -18.27
C SER A 7 4.09 -1.85 -17.92
N ALA A 8 4.87 -1.30 -18.85
CA ALA A 8 5.63 -0.07 -18.62
C ALA A 8 4.69 1.13 -18.49
N VAL A 9 3.73 1.27 -19.42
CA VAL A 9 2.74 2.37 -19.38
C VAL A 9 1.88 2.29 -18.11
N LEU A 10 1.33 1.11 -17.81
CA LEU A 10 0.57 0.90 -16.58
C LEU A 10 1.45 1.08 -15.33
N GLY A 11 2.67 0.57 -15.36
CA GLY A 11 3.63 0.70 -14.26
C GLY A 11 3.88 2.16 -13.91
N THR A 12 4.15 3.02 -14.89
CA THR A 12 4.32 4.47 -14.67
C THR A 12 3.06 5.10 -14.04
N LEU A 13 1.88 4.78 -14.56
CA LEU A 13 0.61 5.30 -14.03
C LEU A 13 0.39 4.88 -12.57
N PHE A 14 0.60 3.60 -12.25
CA PHE A 14 0.46 3.09 -10.88
C PHE A 14 1.54 3.67 -9.95
N CYS A 15 2.77 3.87 -10.40
CA CYS A 15 3.81 4.53 -9.60
C CYS A 15 3.43 5.96 -9.18
N ILE A 16 2.81 6.74 -10.07
CA ILE A 16 2.33 8.10 -9.76
C ILE A 16 1.23 8.06 -8.70
N ILE A 17 0.26 7.15 -8.88
CA ILE A 17 -0.83 6.95 -7.90
C ILE A 17 -0.27 6.56 -6.55
N THR A 18 0.66 5.60 -6.52
CA THR A 18 1.29 5.10 -5.29
C THR A 18 2.09 6.20 -4.60
N HIS A 19 2.86 7.03 -5.32
CA HIS A 19 3.54 8.18 -4.73
C HIS A 19 2.58 9.15 -4.08
N LYS A 20 1.50 9.52 -4.79
CA LYS A 20 0.48 10.43 -4.24
C LYS A 20 -0.13 9.85 -2.97
N LEU A 21 -0.59 8.60 -3.01
CA LEU A 21 -1.18 7.93 -1.86
C LEU A 21 -0.21 7.81 -0.69
N TYR A 22 1.06 7.54 -0.97
CA TYR A 22 2.08 7.40 0.07
C TYR A 22 2.34 8.74 0.77
N LEU A 23 2.49 9.82 0.00
CA LEU A 23 2.73 11.15 0.56
C LEU A 23 1.50 11.75 1.26
N THR A 24 0.27 11.43 0.83
CA THR A 24 -0.94 12.00 1.44
C THR A 24 -1.50 11.16 2.59
N VAL A 25 -1.49 9.82 2.46
CA VAL A 25 -2.17 8.91 3.39
C VAL A 25 -1.19 8.08 4.22
N GLY A 26 0.03 7.86 3.73
CA GLY A 26 1.01 6.96 4.36
C GLY A 26 0.66 5.47 4.29
N LEU A 27 -0.54 5.12 3.81
CA LEU A 27 -1.02 3.74 3.66
C LEU A 27 -1.41 3.44 2.21
N ILE A 28 -0.98 2.28 1.70
CA ILE A 28 -1.30 1.83 0.35
C ILE A 28 -2.01 0.49 0.42
N ALA A 29 -3.22 0.44 -0.15
CA ALA A 29 -3.95 -0.79 -0.37
C ALA A 29 -3.33 -1.62 -1.51
N SER A 30 -3.54 -2.93 -1.51
CA SER A 30 -3.07 -3.80 -2.60
C SER A 30 -3.82 -3.49 -3.90
N LEU A 31 -3.08 -3.09 -4.94
CA LEU A 31 -3.62 -2.76 -6.27
C LEU A 31 -3.49 -3.92 -7.27
N ASN A 32 -3.22 -5.14 -6.79
CA ASN A 32 -2.94 -6.33 -7.61
C ASN A 32 -4.06 -6.67 -8.61
N ALA A 33 -5.32 -6.63 -8.15
CA ALA A 33 -6.49 -6.95 -8.99
C ALA A 33 -6.75 -5.88 -10.06
N ALA A 34 -6.55 -4.60 -9.70
CA ALA A 34 -6.69 -3.49 -10.63
C ALA A 34 -5.64 -3.58 -11.76
N ALA A 35 -4.39 -3.90 -11.43
CA ALA A 35 -3.33 -4.12 -12.40
C ALA A 35 -3.66 -5.26 -13.39
N GLY A 36 -4.21 -6.38 -12.90
CA GLY A 36 -4.61 -7.52 -13.75
C GLY A 36 -5.80 -7.25 -14.66
N LEU A 37 -6.80 -6.47 -14.20
CA LEU A 37 -7.95 -6.06 -15.00
C LEU A 37 -7.56 -5.05 -16.09
N LEU A 38 -6.83 -3.99 -15.72
CA LEU A 38 -6.40 -2.96 -16.66
C LEU A 38 -5.39 -3.51 -17.69
N GLY A 39 -4.51 -4.43 -17.26
CA GLY A 39 -3.60 -5.15 -18.15
C GLY A 39 -4.36 -5.96 -19.21
N PHE A 40 -5.37 -6.74 -18.79
CA PHE A 40 -6.23 -7.48 -19.72
C PHE A 40 -6.90 -6.55 -20.74
N PHE A 41 -7.47 -5.44 -20.26
CA PHE A 41 -8.18 -4.50 -21.11
C PHE A 41 -7.26 -3.83 -22.14
N LEU A 42 -6.14 -3.27 -21.71
CA LEU A 42 -5.23 -2.57 -22.63
C LEU A 42 -4.66 -3.51 -23.69
N VAL A 43 -4.28 -4.73 -23.33
CA VAL A 43 -3.82 -5.70 -24.32
C VAL A 43 -4.94 -6.12 -25.27
N LYS A 44 -6.15 -6.34 -24.74
CA LYS A 44 -7.30 -6.71 -25.58
C LYS A 44 -7.65 -5.60 -26.58
N SER A 45 -7.75 -4.35 -26.13
CA SER A 45 -7.97 -3.18 -26.98
C SER A 45 -6.86 -3.01 -28.01
N TRP A 46 -5.60 -3.19 -27.61
CA TRP A 46 -4.45 -3.16 -28.52
C TRP A 46 -4.52 -4.24 -29.59
N THR A 47 -4.90 -5.47 -29.22
CA THR A 47 -5.06 -6.58 -30.17
C THR A 47 -6.25 -6.40 -31.12
N GLU A 48 -7.37 -5.87 -30.66
CA GLU A 48 -8.53 -5.57 -31.50
C GLU A 48 -8.27 -4.40 -32.46
N LEU A 49 -7.49 -3.41 -32.03
CA LEU A 49 -7.07 -2.31 -32.89
C LEU A 49 -6.12 -2.81 -33.98
N LEU A 50 -5.16 -3.66 -33.64
CA LEU A 50 -4.23 -4.24 -34.60
C LEU A 50 -4.89 -5.23 -35.56
N SER A 51 -5.90 -5.99 -35.11
CA SER A 51 -6.67 -6.87 -36.01
C SER A 51 -7.51 -6.08 -37.00
N LYS A 52 -8.09 -4.95 -36.58
CA LYS A 52 -8.76 -3.99 -37.49
C LYS A 52 -7.81 -3.37 -38.52
N LEU A 53 -6.53 -3.20 -38.16
CA LEU A 53 -5.48 -2.72 -39.06
C LEU A 53 -4.89 -3.84 -39.96
N GLY A 54 -5.42 -5.06 -39.91
CA GLY A 54 -5.02 -6.16 -40.79
C GLY A 54 -3.77 -6.93 -40.37
N PHE A 55 -3.23 -6.70 -39.17
CA PHE A 55 -2.06 -7.44 -38.67
C PHE A 55 -2.49 -8.75 -37.98
N SER A 56 -1.88 -9.87 -38.38
CA SER A 56 -2.06 -11.16 -37.70
C SER A 56 -1.41 -11.13 -36.32
N GLN A 57 -2.22 -11.18 -35.27
CA GLN A 57 -1.78 -11.11 -33.88
C GLN A 57 -1.82 -12.48 -33.19
N ARG A 58 -0.82 -12.77 -32.37
CA ARG A 58 -0.82 -13.96 -31.52
C ARG A 58 -1.94 -13.87 -30.46
N PRO A 59 -2.62 -14.99 -30.14
CA PRO A 59 -3.70 -15.01 -29.16
C PRO A 59 -3.20 -14.57 -27.79
N PHE A 60 -4.03 -13.81 -27.07
CA PHE A 60 -3.71 -13.33 -25.73
C PHE A 60 -3.90 -14.45 -24.69
N THR A 61 -2.83 -14.77 -23.95
CA THR A 61 -2.81 -15.88 -22.99
C THR A 61 -2.91 -15.39 -21.54
N ARG A 62 -3.40 -16.28 -20.65
CA ARG A 62 -3.46 -16.02 -19.20
C ARG A 62 -2.07 -15.71 -18.63
N GLN A 63 -1.05 -16.42 -19.11
CA GLN A 63 0.35 -16.24 -18.70
C GLN A 63 0.86 -14.83 -19.06
N GLU A 64 0.50 -14.32 -20.25
CA GLU A 64 0.87 -12.95 -20.63
C GLU A 64 0.24 -11.92 -19.69
N ASN A 65 -1.04 -12.10 -19.31
CA ASN A 65 -1.69 -11.20 -18.35
C ASN A 65 -1.06 -11.27 -16.95
N THR A 66 -0.68 -12.47 -16.48
CA THR A 66 0.04 -12.64 -15.22
C THR A 66 1.40 -11.95 -15.24
N VAL A 67 2.14 -12.02 -16.35
CA VAL A 67 3.43 -11.31 -16.48
C VAL A 67 3.22 -9.80 -16.41
N ILE A 68 2.22 -9.26 -17.12
CA ILE A 68 1.89 -7.82 -17.08
C ILE A 68 1.55 -7.39 -15.66
N GLN A 69 0.66 -8.11 -14.99
CA GLN A 69 0.27 -7.83 -13.62
C GLN A 69 1.46 -7.87 -12.67
N THR A 70 2.35 -8.86 -12.80
CA THR A 70 3.56 -8.97 -11.97
C THR A 70 4.51 -7.79 -12.20
N CYS A 71 4.73 -7.39 -13.46
CA CYS A 71 5.58 -6.25 -13.80
C CYS A 71 5.04 -4.94 -13.22
N VAL A 72 3.73 -4.67 -13.37
CA VAL A 72 3.09 -3.47 -12.81
C VAL A 72 3.20 -3.46 -11.28
N VAL A 73 2.97 -4.60 -10.63
CA VAL A 73 3.10 -4.74 -9.17
C VAL A 73 4.53 -4.54 -8.69
N ALA A 74 5.52 -5.04 -9.42
CA ALA A 74 6.91 -4.78 -9.12
C ALA A 74 7.26 -3.29 -9.23
N CYS A 75 6.80 -2.61 -10.28
CA CYS A 75 7.05 -1.18 -10.48
C CYS A 75 6.50 -0.33 -9.33
N TYR A 76 5.21 -0.44 -9.01
CA TYR A 76 4.64 0.37 -7.93
C TYR A 76 5.10 -0.11 -6.55
N GLY A 77 5.42 -1.40 -6.40
CA GLY A 77 5.99 -1.95 -5.17
C GLY A 77 7.30 -1.26 -4.80
N ILE A 78 8.18 -1.05 -5.78
CA ILE A 78 9.42 -0.28 -5.59
C ILE A 78 9.12 1.20 -5.30
N ALA A 79 8.11 1.81 -5.93
CA ALA A 79 7.72 3.18 -5.60
C ALA A 79 7.31 3.33 -4.12
N PHE A 80 6.73 2.30 -3.51
CA PHE A 80 6.39 2.27 -2.09
C PHE A 80 7.56 1.90 -1.18
N SER A 81 8.17 0.72 -1.39
CA SER A 81 9.20 0.18 -0.49
C SER A 81 10.60 0.75 -0.74
N GLY A 82 10.84 1.33 -1.91
CA GLY A 82 12.11 1.93 -2.32
C GLY A 82 12.44 3.25 -1.62
N GLY A 83 11.58 3.72 -0.71
CA GLY A 83 11.89 4.85 0.17
C GLY A 83 11.60 6.22 -0.41
N PHE A 84 11.01 6.29 -1.60
CA PHE A 84 10.80 7.54 -2.32
C PHE A 84 9.85 8.53 -1.63
N GLY A 85 9.04 8.11 -0.65
CA GLY A 85 8.26 9.03 0.19
C GLY A 85 8.65 9.01 1.67
N SER A 86 9.80 8.43 2.01
CA SER A 86 10.30 8.38 3.38
C SER A 86 11.80 8.69 3.42
N TYR A 87 12.64 7.67 3.56
CA TYR A 87 14.06 7.86 3.84
C TYR A 87 14.84 8.50 2.69
N LEU A 88 14.49 8.26 1.41
CA LEU A 88 15.20 8.90 0.30
C LEU A 88 14.98 10.42 0.25
N ILE A 89 13.75 10.88 0.55
CA ILE A 89 13.46 12.32 0.64
C ILE A 89 14.07 12.92 1.91
N ALA A 90 14.09 12.16 3.01
CA ALA A 90 14.65 12.64 4.27
C ALA A 90 16.16 12.91 4.21
N MET A 91 16.90 12.22 3.33
CA MET A 91 18.35 12.41 3.15
C MET A 91 18.71 13.67 2.34
N ASP A 92 17.73 14.32 1.70
CA ASP A 92 17.97 15.47 0.82
C ASP A 92 18.26 16.77 1.60
N ASP A 93 19.18 17.58 1.07
CA ASP A 93 19.59 18.86 1.68
C ASP A 93 18.44 19.88 1.76
N MET A 94 17.47 19.85 0.85
CA MET A 94 16.29 20.72 0.94
C MET A 94 15.45 20.35 2.16
N THR A 95 15.26 19.06 2.42
CA THR A 95 14.53 18.57 3.58
C THR A 95 15.24 18.99 4.88
N TYR A 96 16.57 18.85 4.92
CA TYR A 96 17.39 19.31 6.05
C TYR A 96 17.18 20.79 6.37
N LYS A 97 17.22 21.64 5.34
CA LYS A 97 17.02 23.10 5.48
C LYS A 97 15.61 23.47 5.89
N VAL A 98 14.59 22.77 5.39
CA VAL A 98 13.18 23.01 5.73
C VAL A 98 12.88 22.63 7.19
N ILE A 99 13.50 21.55 7.70
CA ILE A 99 13.33 21.11 9.09
C ILE A 99 14.06 22.04 10.07
N GLY A 100 15.19 22.63 9.65
CA GLY A 100 15.99 23.57 10.43
C GLY A 100 17.12 22.90 11.20
N VAL A 101 18.25 23.61 11.30
CA VAL A 101 19.53 23.12 11.88
C VAL A 101 19.41 22.87 13.38
N ASP A 102 18.52 23.60 14.06
CA ASP A 102 18.34 23.51 15.52
C ASP A 102 17.41 22.36 15.95
N CYS A 103 16.86 21.60 15.00
CA CYS A 103 15.99 20.47 15.29
C CYS A 103 16.82 19.28 15.82
N PRO A 104 16.58 18.80 17.05
CA PRO A 104 17.35 17.71 17.63
C PRO A 104 17.14 16.42 16.85
N GLY A 105 18.23 15.86 16.32
CA GLY A 105 18.21 14.67 15.46
C GLY A 105 18.35 14.99 13.96
N ASN A 106 18.27 16.25 13.56
CA ASN A 106 18.55 16.70 12.19
C ASN A 106 20.03 17.09 12.06
N ARG A 107 20.91 16.12 11.82
CA ARG A 107 22.36 16.37 11.76
C ARG A 107 22.83 16.55 10.32
N ALA A 108 23.79 17.45 10.12
CA ALA A 108 24.38 17.67 8.80
C ALA A 108 25.12 16.42 8.26
N GLU A 109 25.54 15.52 9.16
CA GLU A 109 26.16 14.23 8.79
C GLU A 109 25.17 13.21 8.18
N ASP A 110 23.87 13.38 8.44
CA ASP A 110 22.82 12.49 7.92
C ASP A 110 22.34 12.92 6.52
N VAL A 111 22.78 14.09 6.04
CA VAL A 111 22.43 14.64 4.73
C VAL A 111 23.30 14.01 3.66
N LYS A 112 22.66 13.37 2.69
CA LYS A 112 23.31 12.84 1.50
C LYS A 112 22.38 13.02 0.31
N ASN A 113 22.73 13.96 -0.55
CA ASN A 113 22.00 14.19 -1.79
C ASN A 113 22.06 12.92 -2.66
N PRO A 114 20.91 12.29 -2.92
CA PRO A 114 20.89 11.02 -3.60
C PRO A 114 21.02 11.26 -5.12
N ASP A 115 22.24 11.11 -5.65
CA ASP A 115 22.45 11.12 -7.10
C ASP A 115 21.63 10.00 -7.77
N LEU A 116 21.13 10.25 -8.99
CA LEU A 116 20.31 9.30 -9.75
C LEU A 116 20.96 7.91 -9.85
N TRP A 117 22.26 7.86 -10.13
CA TRP A 117 23.01 6.62 -10.23
C TRP A 117 23.13 5.87 -8.90
N TRP A 118 23.25 6.60 -7.80
CA TRP A 118 23.28 6.02 -6.47
C TRP A 118 21.91 5.44 -6.09
N ILE A 119 20.82 6.14 -6.41
CA ILE A 119 19.45 5.63 -6.23
C ILE A 119 19.24 4.34 -7.04
N ILE A 120 19.66 4.34 -8.31
CA ILE A 120 19.57 3.14 -9.16
C ILE A 120 20.37 1.99 -8.55
N GLY A 121 21.60 2.24 -8.10
CA GLY A 121 22.42 1.23 -7.44
C GLY A 121 21.80 0.70 -6.15
N PHE A 122 21.29 1.58 -5.30
CA PHE A 122 20.62 1.25 -4.04
C PHE A 122 19.39 0.37 -4.29
N LEU A 123 18.49 0.81 -5.17
CA LEU A 123 17.27 0.07 -5.51
C LEU A 123 17.59 -1.27 -6.18
N PHE A 124 18.64 -1.31 -7.00
CA PHE A 124 19.10 -2.55 -7.62
C PHE A 124 19.49 -3.56 -6.54
N VAL A 125 20.35 -3.17 -5.58
CA VAL A 125 20.81 -4.05 -4.48
C VAL A 125 19.64 -4.51 -3.61
N VAL A 126 18.76 -3.58 -3.19
CA VAL A 126 17.60 -3.90 -2.34
C VAL A 126 16.63 -4.86 -3.05
N SER A 127 16.37 -4.64 -4.34
CA SER A 127 15.51 -5.52 -5.13
C SER A 127 16.11 -6.91 -5.32
N PHE A 128 17.44 -7.00 -5.48
CA PHE A 128 18.15 -8.26 -5.69
C PHE A 128 18.11 -9.17 -4.45
N LEU A 129 18.23 -8.58 -3.25
CA LEU A 129 18.08 -9.31 -1.98
C LEU A 129 16.69 -9.95 -1.86
N GLY A 130 15.64 -9.20 -2.26
CA GLY A 130 14.27 -9.71 -2.30
C GLY A 130 14.11 -10.90 -3.24
N LEU A 131 14.68 -10.80 -4.46
CA LEU A 131 14.68 -11.89 -5.44
C LEU A 131 15.32 -13.17 -4.89
N PHE A 132 16.48 -13.07 -4.24
CA PHE A 132 17.14 -14.24 -3.65
C PHE A 132 16.35 -14.88 -2.51
N SER A 133 15.67 -14.07 -1.70
CA SER A 133 14.84 -14.56 -0.59
C SER A 133 13.58 -15.28 -1.09
N VAL A 134 13.02 -14.83 -2.22
CA VAL A 134 11.79 -15.40 -2.81
C VAL A 134 12.01 -16.81 -3.37
N ILE A 135 13.21 -17.14 -3.88
CA ILE A 135 13.49 -18.45 -4.48
C ILE A 135 13.30 -19.62 -3.47
N PRO A 136 13.93 -19.64 -2.28
CA PRO A 136 13.75 -20.71 -1.31
C PRO A 136 12.32 -20.68 -0.70
N LEU A 137 11.79 -19.49 -0.42
CA LEU A 137 10.43 -19.33 0.11
C LEU A 137 9.38 -19.89 -0.85
N ARG A 138 9.54 -19.68 -2.16
CA ARG A 138 8.65 -20.24 -3.18
C ARG A 138 8.61 -21.76 -3.13
N LYS A 139 9.77 -22.41 -3.00
CA LYS A 139 9.84 -23.87 -2.95
C LYS A 139 9.07 -24.40 -1.74
N ILE A 140 9.38 -23.86 -0.57
CA ILE A 140 8.78 -24.29 0.69
C ILE A 140 7.27 -23.96 0.72
N MET A 141 6.90 -22.69 0.53
CA MET A 141 5.51 -22.24 0.72
C MET A 141 4.56 -22.69 -0.38
N ILE A 142 5.00 -22.69 -1.66
CA ILE A 142 4.13 -22.99 -2.80
C ILE A 142 4.20 -24.45 -3.21
N MET A 143 5.39 -25.04 -3.33
CA MET A 143 5.52 -26.42 -3.81
C MET A 143 5.27 -27.43 -2.69
N ASP A 144 5.89 -27.23 -1.53
CA ASP A 144 5.88 -28.21 -0.44
C ASP A 144 4.61 -28.07 0.42
N TYR A 145 4.36 -26.87 0.97
CA TYR A 145 3.21 -26.63 1.86
C TYR A 145 1.90 -26.25 1.13
N LYS A 146 1.96 -25.89 -0.16
CA LYS A 146 0.80 -25.49 -0.99
C LYS A 146 -0.13 -24.49 -0.30
N LEU A 147 0.44 -23.53 0.43
CA LEU A 147 -0.35 -22.56 1.18
C LEU A 147 -1.09 -21.63 0.21
N THR A 148 -2.42 -21.60 0.36
CA THR A 148 -3.27 -20.67 -0.38
C THR A 148 -2.95 -19.25 0.09
N TYR A 149 -2.22 -18.48 -0.72
CA TYR A 149 -2.00 -17.06 -0.44
C TYR A 149 -3.24 -16.28 -0.91
N PRO A 150 -4.11 -15.76 -0.01
CA PRO A 150 -5.46 -15.33 -0.38
C PRO A 150 -5.49 -14.27 -1.48
N SER A 151 -4.61 -13.27 -1.40
CA SER A 151 -4.52 -12.19 -2.40
C SER A 151 -4.03 -12.70 -3.77
N GLY A 152 -3.04 -13.60 -3.77
CA GLY A 152 -2.48 -14.18 -5.00
C GLY A 152 -3.46 -15.11 -5.68
N THR A 153 -4.12 -15.98 -4.90
CA THR A 153 -5.15 -16.91 -5.39
C THR A 153 -6.36 -16.16 -5.94
N ALA A 154 -6.85 -15.12 -5.26
CA ALA A 154 -7.94 -14.29 -5.75
C ALA A 154 -7.58 -13.60 -7.08
N THR A 155 -6.37 -13.06 -7.20
CA THR A 155 -5.88 -12.44 -8.45
C THR A 155 -5.77 -13.46 -9.57
N ALA A 156 -5.28 -14.67 -9.28
CA ALA A 156 -5.18 -15.75 -10.27
C ALA A 156 -6.57 -16.22 -10.74
N MET A 157 -7.54 -16.37 -9.83
CA MET A 157 -8.92 -16.71 -10.18
C MET A 157 -9.57 -15.62 -11.05
N LEU A 158 -9.29 -14.35 -10.75
CA LEU A 158 -9.77 -13.19 -11.50
C LEU A 158 -9.13 -13.10 -12.90
N ILE A 159 -7.82 -13.32 -13.02
CA ILE A 159 -7.18 -13.41 -14.35
C ILE A 159 -7.74 -14.59 -15.13
N ASN A 160 -7.94 -15.73 -14.48
CA ASN A 160 -8.49 -16.92 -15.11
C ASN A 160 -9.92 -16.67 -15.63
N SER A 161 -10.74 -15.94 -14.88
CA SER A 161 -12.10 -15.60 -15.29
C SER A 161 -12.12 -14.67 -16.50
N PHE A 162 -11.20 -13.71 -16.64
CA PHE A 162 -11.17 -12.83 -17.83
C PHE A 162 -10.93 -13.56 -19.15
N HIS A 163 -10.24 -14.71 -19.10
CA HIS A 163 -9.96 -15.55 -20.26
C HIS A 163 -11.00 -16.68 -20.44
N THR A 164 -12.20 -16.55 -19.90
CA THR A 164 -13.37 -17.38 -20.24
C THR A 164 -14.38 -16.56 -21.04
N ASN A 165 -15.21 -17.22 -21.87
CA ASN A 165 -16.20 -16.55 -22.72
C ASN A 165 -17.21 -15.71 -21.91
N THR A 166 -17.58 -16.16 -20.71
CA THR A 166 -18.45 -15.44 -19.80
C THR A 166 -17.74 -14.27 -19.11
N GLY A 167 -16.47 -14.43 -18.73
CA GLY A 167 -15.74 -13.38 -18.03
C GLY A 167 -15.27 -12.23 -18.92
N ALA A 168 -15.16 -12.40 -20.23
CA ALA A 168 -14.90 -11.30 -21.16
C ALA A 168 -16.03 -10.26 -21.18
N GLU A 169 -17.28 -10.68 -21.03
CA GLU A 169 -18.45 -9.78 -20.94
C GLU A 169 -18.45 -9.03 -19.60
N PHE A 170 -18.17 -9.74 -18.50
CA PHE A 170 -18.01 -9.13 -17.17
C PHE A 170 -16.86 -8.13 -17.13
N ALA A 171 -15.71 -8.44 -17.74
CA ALA A 171 -14.58 -7.53 -17.87
C ALA A 171 -14.97 -6.26 -18.64
N GLY A 172 -15.73 -6.40 -19.73
CA GLY A 172 -16.26 -5.26 -20.49
C GLY A 172 -17.16 -4.36 -19.64
N LYS A 173 -18.09 -4.95 -18.87
CA LYS A 173 -18.95 -4.20 -17.92
C LYS A 173 -18.12 -3.51 -16.85
N GLN A 174 -17.11 -4.18 -16.30
CA GLN A 174 -16.24 -3.63 -15.25
C GLN A 174 -15.38 -2.47 -15.76
N VAL A 175 -14.89 -2.54 -16.99
CA VAL A 175 -14.15 -1.44 -17.62
C VAL A 175 -15.07 -0.26 -17.96
N ASN A 176 -16.29 -0.51 -18.45
CA ASN A 176 -17.25 0.56 -18.69
C ASN A 176 -17.62 1.28 -17.37
N CYS A 177 -17.78 0.50 -16.31
CA CYS A 177 -17.95 0.99 -14.95
C CYS A 177 -16.76 1.85 -14.52
N LEU A 178 -15.53 1.35 -14.70
CA LEU A 178 -14.29 2.08 -14.40
C LEU A 178 -14.19 3.38 -15.19
N GLY A 179 -14.50 3.37 -16.49
CA GLY A 179 -14.52 4.56 -17.34
C GLY A 179 -15.55 5.59 -16.86
N LYS A 180 -16.76 5.16 -16.50
CA LYS A 180 -17.79 6.04 -15.93
C LYS A 180 -17.32 6.69 -14.63
N TYR A 181 -16.78 5.92 -13.69
CA TYR A 181 -16.30 6.44 -12.42
C TYR A 181 -15.04 7.29 -12.56
N LEU A 182 -14.17 6.98 -13.52
CA LEU A 182 -13.01 7.80 -13.85
C LEU A 182 -13.45 9.16 -14.39
N SER A 183 -14.44 9.21 -15.29
CA SER A 183 -15.00 10.48 -15.78
C SER A 183 -15.66 11.28 -14.66
N ILE A 184 -16.43 10.64 -13.77
CA ILE A 184 -17.01 11.31 -12.61
C ILE A 184 -15.92 11.86 -11.68
N SER A 185 -14.90 11.06 -11.39
CA SER A 185 -13.76 11.46 -10.55
C SER A 185 -12.95 12.60 -11.17
N LEU A 186 -12.78 12.60 -12.51
CA LEU A 186 -12.14 13.67 -13.24
C LEU A 186 -12.96 14.96 -13.16
N CYS A 187 -14.26 14.90 -13.43
CA CYS A 187 -15.15 16.05 -13.29
C CYS A 187 -15.15 16.61 -11.86
N TRP A 188 -15.19 15.74 -10.85
CA TRP A 188 -15.10 16.13 -9.45
C TRP A 188 -13.75 16.74 -9.09
N SER A 189 -12.65 16.20 -9.61
CA SER A 189 -11.31 16.76 -9.39
C SER A 189 -11.15 18.12 -10.06
N CYS A 190 -11.70 18.30 -11.26
CA CYS A 190 -11.76 19.62 -11.92
C CYS A 190 -12.59 20.60 -11.09
N PHE A 191 -13.75 20.16 -10.58
CA PHE A 191 -14.59 20.97 -9.69
C PHE A 191 -13.83 21.37 -8.43
N ASN A 192 -13.26 20.41 -7.69
CA ASN A 192 -12.45 20.70 -6.50
C ASN A 192 -11.28 21.63 -6.80
N TRP A 193 -10.61 21.48 -7.96
CA TRP A 193 -9.54 22.37 -8.37
C TRP A 193 -10.02 23.82 -8.57
N PHE A 194 -11.21 24.03 -9.14
CA PHE A 194 -11.80 25.37 -9.29
C PHE A 194 -12.19 26.01 -7.95
N PHE A 195 -12.56 25.21 -6.94
CA PHE A 195 -13.02 25.71 -5.63
C PHE A 195 -11.94 25.64 -4.53
N SER A 196 -10.79 25.02 -4.81
CA SER A 196 -9.61 25.07 -3.93
C SER A 196 -8.97 26.45 -4.10
N GLY A 197 -9.24 27.35 -3.16
CA GLY A 197 -8.64 28.68 -3.14
C GLY A 197 -7.13 28.65 -2.87
N ILE A 198 -6.49 29.82 -2.93
CA ILE A 198 -5.07 29.98 -2.56
C ILE A 198 -4.93 29.82 -1.04
N GLY A 199 -4.46 28.65 -0.59
CA GLY A 199 -4.10 28.35 0.81
C GLY A 199 -4.38 26.90 1.22
N ASP A 200 -3.54 26.31 2.07
CA ASP A 200 -3.53 24.90 2.52
C ASP A 200 -4.76 24.47 3.37
N SER A 201 -5.80 25.31 3.48
CA SER A 201 -6.96 25.08 4.35
C SER A 201 -8.29 25.51 3.72
N CYS A 202 -8.32 25.76 2.41
CA CYS A 202 -9.47 26.32 1.71
C CYS A 202 -9.99 25.36 0.64
N GLY A 203 -11.28 25.01 0.68
CA GLY A 203 -11.94 24.20 -0.34
C GLY A 203 -12.88 23.12 0.23
N PHE A 204 -13.42 22.26 -0.63
CA PHE A 204 -14.29 21.14 -0.24
C PHE A 204 -13.54 20.02 0.50
N ASP A 205 -12.21 20.03 0.48
CA ASP A 205 -11.39 19.05 1.20
C ASP A 205 -11.39 19.28 2.72
N HIS A 206 -11.74 20.50 3.18
CA HIS A 206 -11.80 20.89 4.59
C HIS A 206 -13.18 21.44 4.98
N PHE A 207 -14.26 20.77 4.54
CA PHE A 207 -15.61 21.28 4.78
C PHE A 207 -16.05 21.10 6.25
N PRO A 208 -16.33 22.18 7.00
CA PRO A 208 -16.69 22.11 8.43
C PRO A 208 -18.16 21.72 8.63
N SER A 209 -18.54 20.51 8.21
CA SER A 209 -19.94 20.01 8.32
C SER A 209 -20.39 19.77 9.76
N LEU A 210 -19.47 19.52 10.69
CA LEU A 210 -19.75 19.15 12.08
C LEU A 210 -19.55 20.32 13.08
N GLY A 211 -19.30 21.53 12.58
CA GLY A 211 -19.12 22.75 13.39
C GLY A 211 -17.65 23.09 13.72
N LEU A 212 -17.40 24.35 14.10
CA LEU A 212 -16.05 24.91 14.25
C LEU A 212 -15.24 24.30 15.42
N THR A 213 -15.91 23.83 16.47
CA THR A 213 -15.25 23.17 17.62
C THR A 213 -14.72 21.78 17.23
N LEU A 214 -15.48 21.03 16.42
CA LEU A 214 -15.07 19.73 15.89
C LEU A 214 -14.02 19.88 14.79
N TYR A 215 -14.12 20.93 13.98
CA TYR A 215 -13.07 21.30 13.02
C TYR A 215 -11.70 21.50 13.68
N LYS A 216 -11.64 22.15 14.86
CA LYS A 216 -10.40 22.30 15.65
C LYS A 216 -9.82 20.96 16.11
N ASN A 217 -10.66 19.96 16.32
CA ASN A 217 -10.26 18.58 16.65
C ASN A 217 -10.10 17.72 15.39
N THR A 218 -9.88 18.32 14.21
CA THR A 218 -9.69 17.64 12.91
C THR A 218 -10.88 16.78 12.44
N PHE A 219 -12.07 16.98 13.01
CA PHE A 219 -13.30 16.38 12.52
C PHE A 219 -13.94 17.27 11.46
N TYR A 220 -13.64 16.96 10.20
CA TYR A 220 -14.24 17.57 9.03
C TYR A 220 -14.52 16.50 7.98
N PHE A 221 -15.38 16.83 7.02
CA PHE A 221 -15.67 15.92 5.92
C PHE A 221 -14.78 16.28 4.74
N ASP A 222 -13.83 15.39 4.43
CA ASP A 222 -13.04 15.46 3.21
C ASP A 222 -13.82 14.74 2.09
N PHE A 223 -14.22 15.50 1.07
CA PHE A 223 -14.90 14.96 -0.12
C PHE A 223 -13.95 14.36 -1.16
N SER A 224 -12.77 13.91 -0.75
CA SER A 224 -11.82 13.26 -1.63
C SER A 224 -12.33 11.88 -2.10
N PRO A 225 -12.56 11.70 -3.43
CA PRO A 225 -12.99 10.42 -3.98
C PRO A 225 -11.93 9.33 -3.82
N THR A 226 -10.70 9.70 -3.49
CA THR A 226 -9.59 8.77 -3.20
C THR A 226 -9.91 7.92 -1.96
N TYR A 227 -10.41 8.53 -0.89
CA TYR A 227 -10.77 7.81 0.34
C TYR A 227 -12.03 6.97 0.17
N VAL A 228 -13.01 7.47 -0.61
CA VAL A 228 -14.19 6.68 -1.00
C VAL A 228 -13.75 5.43 -1.78
N GLY A 229 -12.85 5.59 -2.74
CA GLY A 229 -12.28 4.47 -3.49
C GLY A 229 -11.53 3.46 -2.62
N CYS A 230 -10.69 3.94 -1.70
CA CYS A 230 -9.98 3.07 -0.75
C CYS A 230 -10.97 2.31 0.16
N GLY A 231 -12.00 2.98 0.66
CA GLY A 231 -13.06 2.37 1.48
C GLY A 231 -13.90 1.34 0.74
N LEU A 232 -14.11 1.48 -0.57
CA LEU A 232 -14.81 0.48 -1.39
C LEU A 232 -13.97 -0.80 -1.62
N ILE A 233 -12.65 -0.69 -1.57
CA ILE A 233 -11.73 -1.83 -1.74
C ILE A 233 -11.55 -2.57 -0.41
N CYS A 234 -11.49 -1.85 0.70
CA CYS A 234 -11.27 -2.41 2.02
C CYS A 234 -12.55 -3.08 2.57
N PRO A 235 -12.43 -4.23 3.29
CA PRO A 235 -13.57 -4.84 3.96
C PRO A 235 -14.24 -3.88 4.93
N HIS A 236 -15.58 -3.95 5.05
CA HIS A 236 -16.34 -3.05 5.93
C HIS A 236 -15.87 -3.10 7.39
N ILE A 237 -15.39 -4.26 7.86
CA ILE A 237 -14.85 -4.39 9.22
C ILE A 237 -13.60 -3.53 9.44
N VAL A 238 -12.75 -3.40 8.42
CA VAL A 238 -11.56 -2.54 8.47
C VAL A 238 -11.99 -1.08 8.49
N ASN A 239 -12.94 -0.69 7.64
CA ASN A 239 -13.44 0.69 7.60
C ASN A 239 -14.09 1.10 8.93
N CYS A 240 -14.92 0.23 9.52
CA CYS A 240 -15.53 0.48 10.83
C CYS A 240 -14.48 0.55 11.95
N SER A 241 -13.46 -0.32 11.91
CA SER A 241 -12.37 -0.30 12.88
C SER A 241 -11.51 0.97 12.75
N LEU A 242 -11.22 1.40 11.52
CA LEU A 242 -10.49 2.64 11.24
C LEU A 242 -11.28 3.87 11.74
N LEU A 243 -12.60 3.90 11.49
CA LEU A 243 -13.48 4.95 11.97
C LEU A 243 -13.53 5.00 13.51
N LEU A 244 -13.72 3.84 14.15
CA LEU A 244 -13.74 3.74 15.61
C LEU A 244 -12.39 4.18 16.20
N GLY A 245 -11.28 3.73 15.62
CA GLY A 245 -9.92 4.15 15.99
C GLY A 245 -9.73 5.66 15.84
N ALA A 246 -10.23 6.26 14.75
CA ALA A 246 -10.18 7.70 14.54
C ALA A 246 -11.01 8.47 15.58
N ILE A 247 -12.20 7.98 15.94
CA ILE A 247 -13.06 8.59 16.98
C ILE A 247 -12.39 8.51 18.35
N ILE A 248 -11.82 7.37 18.73
CA ILE A 248 -11.10 7.23 20.01
C ILE A 248 -9.86 8.14 20.04
N SER A 249 -9.08 8.13 18.96
CA SER A 249 -7.82 8.85 18.86
C SER A 249 -8.04 10.37 18.87
N TRP A 250 -8.79 10.89 17.90
CA TRP A 250 -9.02 12.33 17.72
C TRP A 250 -10.14 12.89 18.59
N GLY A 251 -11.11 12.07 18.99
CA GLY A 251 -12.24 12.50 19.83
C GLY A 251 -11.93 12.49 21.32
N PHE A 252 -11.11 11.55 21.80
CA PHE A 252 -10.86 11.38 23.23
C PHE A 252 -9.38 11.48 23.60
N LEU A 253 -8.50 10.71 22.95
CA LEU A 253 -7.10 10.58 23.36
C LEU A 253 -6.30 11.89 23.20
N TRP A 254 -6.31 12.49 22.02
CA TRP A 254 -5.57 13.74 21.78
C TRP A 254 -6.08 14.94 22.57
N PRO A 255 -7.39 15.21 22.68
CA PRO A 255 -7.87 16.31 23.52
C PRO A 255 -7.56 16.07 25.01
N TYR A 256 -7.56 14.83 25.48
CA TYR A 256 -7.16 14.50 26.86
C TYR A 256 -5.68 14.79 27.11
N ILE A 257 -4.79 14.34 26.22
CA ILE A 257 -3.35 14.60 26.34
C ILE A 257 -3.06 16.10 26.22
N SER A 258 -3.79 16.82 25.37
CA SER A 258 -3.63 18.27 25.20
C SER A 258 -3.93 19.06 26.47
N GLN A 259 -4.82 18.59 27.35
CA GLN A 259 -5.10 19.22 28.64
C GLN A 259 -3.99 19.02 29.67
N ARG A 260 -3.06 18.10 29.42
CA ARG A 260 -1.91 17.81 30.30
C ARG A 260 -0.62 18.49 29.83
N ALA A 261 -0.73 19.47 28.94
CA ALA A 261 0.39 20.35 28.59
C ALA A 261 0.91 21.06 29.84
N GLY A 262 2.22 20.99 30.07
CA GLY A 262 2.91 21.48 31.28
C GLY A 262 3.33 20.36 32.25
N ASP A 263 2.53 19.30 32.40
CA ASP A 263 2.83 18.16 33.28
C ASP A 263 3.49 17.00 32.51
N TRP A 264 2.96 16.67 31.33
CA TRP A 264 3.42 15.53 30.52
C TRP A 264 4.40 15.93 29.42
N TYR A 265 4.27 17.16 28.91
CA TYR A 265 5.19 17.74 27.94
C TYR A 265 5.23 19.28 28.10
N PRO A 266 6.31 19.96 27.69
CA PRO A 266 6.44 21.40 27.86
C PRO A 266 5.31 22.19 27.14
N ALA A 267 4.74 23.18 27.81
CA ALA A 267 3.58 23.93 27.32
C ALA A 267 3.89 24.90 26.16
N ASP A 268 5.17 25.29 25.99
CA ASP A 268 5.60 26.32 25.03
C ASP A 268 5.95 25.78 23.62
N LEU A 269 5.59 24.53 23.33
CA LEU A 269 5.96 23.86 22.07
C LEU A 269 4.84 23.97 21.02
N GLY A 270 5.23 24.15 19.76
CA GLY A 270 4.31 24.14 18.62
C GLY A 270 3.59 22.80 18.46
N SER A 271 2.39 22.81 17.86
CA SER A 271 1.53 21.63 17.68
C SER A 271 2.15 20.51 16.83
N THR A 272 3.20 20.83 16.06
CA THR A 272 3.96 19.92 15.18
C THR A 272 5.29 19.45 15.77
N ASP A 273 5.65 19.90 16.98
CA ASP A 273 6.94 19.54 17.58
C ASP A 273 6.91 18.11 18.15
N PHE A 274 7.94 17.33 17.80
CA PHE A 274 8.16 15.96 18.29
C PHE A 274 8.36 15.88 19.81
N LYS A 275 8.71 16.99 20.47
CA LYS A 275 8.77 17.05 21.95
C LYS A 275 7.42 17.29 22.61
N GLY A 276 6.41 17.68 21.84
CA GLY A 276 5.06 17.97 22.30
C GLY A 276 4.05 16.89 21.94
N LEU A 277 2.81 17.32 21.67
CA LEU A 277 1.69 16.43 21.34
C LEU A 277 1.96 15.56 20.10
N TYR A 278 2.75 16.03 19.14
CA TYR A 278 3.06 15.29 17.91
C TYR A 278 3.95 14.07 18.19
N GLY A 279 4.89 14.15 19.14
CA GLY A 279 5.68 13.00 19.58
C GLY A 279 4.80 11.88 20.12
N TYR A 280 3.84 12.21 20.99
CA TYR A 280 2.89 11.22 21.51
C TYR A 280 2.07 10.55 20.41
N LYS A 281 1.67 11.28 19.36
CA LYS A 281 0.99 10.71 18.19
C LYS A 281 1.83 9.63 17.51
N VAL A 282 3.09 9.95 17.22
CA VAL A 282 3.97 9.06 16.48
C VAL A 282 4.44 7.87 17.33
N PHE A 283 4.90 8.11 18.55
CA PHE A 283 5.48 7.05 19.39
C PHE A 283 4.43 6.06 19.90
N ILE A 284 3.21 6.51 20.24
CA ILE A 284 2.14 5.58 20.62
C ILE A 284 1.79 4.68 19.43
N ALA A 285 1.64 5.26 18.23
CA ALA A 285 1.36 4.48 17.02
C ALA A 285 2.49 3.46 16.73
N MET A 286 3.75 3.88 16.80
CA MET A 286 4.91 2.99 16.60
C MET A 286 4.95 1.88 17.64
N SER A 287 4.68 2.19 18.92
CA SER A 287 4.67 1.20 20.00
C SER A 287 3.56 0.15 19.82
N LEU A 288 2.39 0.55 19.33
CA LEU A 288 1.29 -0.36 19.03
C LEU A 288 1.63 -1.29 17.86
N ILE A 289 2.18 -0.74 16.77
CA ILE A 289 2.58 -1.53 15.60
C ILE A 289 3.70 -2.53 15.97
N LEU A 290 4.71 -2.07 16.71
CA LEU A 290 5.82 -2.91 17.15
C LEU A 290 5.36 -3.97 18.16
N GLY A 291 4.48 -3.60 19.08
CA GLY A 291 3.88 -4.51 20.07
C GLY A 291 3.03 -5.60 19.41
N ASP A 292 2.17 -5.24 18.47
CA ASP A 292 1.36 -6.22 17.71
C ASP A 292 2.25 -7.13 16.83
N GLY A 293 3.25 -6.55 16.17
CA GLY A 293 4.23 -7.31 15.40
C GLY A 293 5.00 -8.32 16.26
N LEU A 294 5.47 -7.89 17.43
CA LEU A 294 6.19 -8.75 18.37
C LEU A 294 5.27 -9.83 18.95
N TYR A 295 4.04 -9.49 19.34
CA TYR A 295 3.06 -10.45 19.85
C TYR A 295 2.75 -11.54 18.82
N ASN A 296 2.48 -11.16 17.57
CA ASN A 296 2.20 -12.12 16.50
C ASN A 296 3.41 -13.02 16.20
N LEU A 297 4.62 -12.46 16.20
CA LEU A 297 5.85 -13.22 16.01
C LEU A 297 6.06 -14.23 17.15
N MET A 298 5.94 -13.80 18.41
CA MET A 298 6.03 -14.68 19.57
C MET A 298 4.96 -15.77 19.55
N LYS A 299 3.71 -15.43 19.21
CA LYS A 299 2.61 -16.38 19.10
C LYS A 299 2.87 -17.44 18.04
N ILE A 300 3.33 -17.05 16.84
CA ILE A 300 3.65 -17.99 15.76
C ILE A 300 4.81 -18.91 16.18
N MET A 301 5.86 -18.35 16.79
CA MET A 301 6.97 -19.14 17.31
C MET A 301 6.50 -20.13 18.37
N ALA A 302 5.69 -19.71 19.34
CA ALA A 302 5.16 -20.57 20.39
C ALA A 302 4.29 -21.71 19.82
N ILE A 303 3.42 -21.42 18.85
CA ILE A 303 2.60 -22.44 18.18
C ILE A 303 3.49 -23.41 17.40
N THR A 304 4.50 -22.91 16.68
CA THR A 304 5.40 -23.75 15.89
C THR A 304 6.24 -24.65 16.78
N VAL A 305 6.78 -24.13 17.88
CA VAL A 305 7.51 -24.93 18.88
C VAL A 305 6.58 -25.96 19.52
N GLY A 306 5.35 -25.58 19.88
CA GLY A 306 4.35 -26.51 20.40
C GLY A 306 4.05 -27.66 19.44
N GLU A 307 3.87 -27.36 18.15
CA GLU A 307 3.59 -28.35 17.12
C GLU A 307 4.81 -29.25 16.83
N MET A 308 6.02 -28.70 16.85
CA MET A 308 7.27 -29.47 16.70
C MET A 308 7.48 -30.42 17.89
N CYS A 309 7.27 -29.96 19.12
CA CYS A 309 7.33 -30.81 20.31
C CYS A 309 6.26 -31.91 20.29
N ASN A 310 5.04 -31.60 19.87
CA ASN A 310 3.94 -32.57 19.78
C ASN A 310 4.19 -33.62 18.68
N ASN A 311 4.69 -33.22 17.50
CA ASN A 311 5.08 -34.14 16.44
C ASN A 311 6.27 -35.02 16.84
N SER A 312 7.25 -34.47 17.54
CA SER A 312 8.37 -35.24 18.08
C SER A 312 7.91 -36.27 19.13
N THR A 313 6.84 -35.96 19.87
CA THR A 313 6.23 -36.89 20.84
C THR A 313 5.41 -37.99 20.15
N LYS A 314 4.70 -37.67 19.05
CA LYS A 314 3.98 -38.67 18.23
C LYS A 314 4.92 -39.63 17.51
N GLN A 315 6.08 -39.16 17.06
CA GLN A 315 7.05 -39.99 16.36
C GLN A 315 7.76 -41.00 17.29
N ASN A 316 7.89 -40.67 18.59
CA ASN A 316 8.36 -41.61 19.62
C ASN A 316 7.34 -42.70 20.00
N ASN A 317 6.06 -42.56 19.64
CA ASN A 317 4.99 -43.50 20.00
C ASN A 317 4.56 -44.44 18.86
N LEU A 318 5.28 -44.44 17.73
CA LEU A 318 5.06 -45.45 16.69
C LEU A 318 5.76 -46.76 17.10
N PRO A 319 5.06 -47.91 17.16
CA PRO A 319 5.72 -49.18 17.41
C PRO A 319 6.67 -49.46 16.25
N LEU A 320 7.97 -49.53 16.56
CA LEU A 320 8.99 -50.06 15.67
C LEU A 320 8.61 -51.50 15.33
N PHE A 321 7.98 -51.73 14.18
CA PHE A 321 7.94 -53.05 13.58
C PHE A 321 9.39 -53.42 13.24
N LYS A 322 9.99 -54.26 14.11
CA LYS A 322 11.17 -55.04 13.76
C LYS A 322 10.77 -55.97 12.63
N GLU A 323 11.25 -55.70 11.42
CA GLU A 323 11.37 -56.74 10.40
C GLU A 323 12.35 -57.80 10.94
N THR A 324 11.80 -58.92 11.39
CA THR A 324 12.56 -60.16 11.56
C THR A 324 12.67 -60.83 10.19
N THR A 325 13.92 -60.95 9.75
CA THR A 325 14.47 -61.87 8.72
C THR A 325 13.77 -63.22 8.62
#